data_AF-A0AAU5CRP7-F1
#
_entry.id   AF-A0AAU5CRP7-F1
#
_cell.length_a   1.000
_cell.length_b   1.000
_cell.length_c   1.000
_cell.angle_alpha   90.00
_cell.angle_beta   90.00
_cell.angle_gamma   90.00
#
_symmetry.space_group_name_H-M   'P 1'
#
loop_
_entity.id
_entity.type
_entity.pdbx_description
1 polymer ?
#
loop_
_entity_poly.entity_id
_entity_poly.type
_entity_poly.pdbx_seq_one_letter_code
_entity_poly.pdbx_strand_id
1 'polypeptide(L)'
;MVLTPRLSPPARSATPAPSTTPSHSTLPAQPAHPAAVEANEAIRALVDAQAGQDWSPMESAAYEVLLIEWAAATQGTAGDIIEAA
;
A
#
# COMPACT_ATOMS: atom_id res chain seq x y z
N MET A 1 33.80 37.40 -20.70
CA MET A 1 32.39 37.85 -20.70
C MET A 1 31.77 37.41 -22.03
N VAL A 2 30.64 36.66 -21.97
CA VAL A 2 29.56 36.47 -22.98
C VAL A 2 29.95 35.97 -24.40
N LEU A 3 29.65 34.72 -24.79
CA LEU A 3 28.36 34.10 -25.21
C LEU A 3 28.14 34.17 -26.74
N THR A 4 28.32 33.04 -27.42
CA THR A 4 27.58 32.74 -28.65
C THR A 4 26.93 31.36 -28.54
N PRO A 5 25.62 31.26 -28.81
CA PRO A 5 24.82 30.06 -28.62
C PRO A 5 24.90 29.16 -29.85
N ARG A 6 25.13 27.85 -29.67
CA ARG A 6 24.86 26.88 -30.74
C ARG A 6 23.56 26.15 -30.46
N LEU A 7 22.58 26.57 -31.25
CA LEU A 7 21.30 25.96 -31.58
C LEU A 7 21.35 24.41 -31.63
N SER A 8 20.28 23.81 -31.10
CA SER A 8 20.02 22.38 -30.87
C SER A 8 20.22 21.42 -32.04
N PRO A 9 20.52 20.14 -31.78
CA PRO A 9 20.09 19.00 -32.60
C PRO A 9 18.68 18.51 -32.21
N PRO A 10 17.97 17.82 -33.12
CA PRO A 10 16.51 17.74 -33.15
C PRO A 10 15.89 16.73 -32.18
N ALA A 11 14.63 17.02 -31.85
CA ALA A 11 13.57 16.13 -31.39
C ALA A 11 14.01 14.67 -31.22
N ARG A 12 14.40 14.32 -29.99
CA ARG A 12 14.23 12.95 -29.53
C ARG A 12 12.74 12.68 -29.64
N SER A 13 12.37 11.80 -30.55
CA SER A 13 11.08 11.11 -30.56
C SER A 13 10.91 10.42 -29.21
N ALA A 14 10.55 11.20 -28.20
CA ALA A 14 10.10 10.70 -26.92
C ALA A 14 8.65 10.32 -27.15
N THR A 15 8.48 9.07 -27.57
CA THR A 15 7.26 8.29 -27.34
C THR A 15 6.66 8.75 -26.00
N PRO A 16 5.40 9.23 -25.95
CA PRO A 16 4.77 9.43 -24.67
C PRO A 16 4.69 8.04 -24.03
N ALA A 17 5.57 7.78 -23.06
CA ALA A 17 5.36 6.68 -22.14
C ALA A 17 3.95 6.89 -21.60
N PRO A 18 3.04 5.90 -21.68
CA PRO A 18 1.80 6.03 -20.96
C PRO A 18 2.19 6.22 -19.50
N SER A 19 1.94 7.43 -18.98
CA SER A 19 1.89 7.65 -17.55
C SER A 19 0.78 6.75 -17.06
N THR A 20 1.12 5.51 -16.70
CA THR A 20 0.35 4.70 -15.79
C THR A 20 0.36 5.46 -14.48
N THR A 21 -0.54 6.43 -14.37
CA THR A 21 -1.15 6.79 -13.10
C THR A 21 -1.96 5.58 -12.68
N PRO A 22 -1.52 4.77 -11.69
CA PRO A 22 -2.50 4.04 -10.92
C PRO A 22 -3.27 5.10 -10.12
N SER A 23 -4.28 5.70 -10.74
CA SER A 23 -5.39 6.32 -10.04
C SER A 23 -6.26 5.21 -9.46
N HIS A 24 -5.67 4.41 -8.57
CA HIS A 24 -6.42 3.68 -7.57
C HIS A 24 -6.18 4.42 -6.26
N SER A 25 -6.70 5.65 -6.20
CA SER A 25 -7.12 6.20 -4.92
C SER A 25 -8.45 5.54 -4.54
N THR A 26 -8.45 4.22 -4.45
CA THR A 26 -9.24 3.55 -3.43
C THR A 26 -8.62 4.03 -2.13
N LEU A 27 -9.16 5.12 -1.57
CA LEU A 27 -9.13 5.31 -0.13
C LEU A 27 -9.37 3.91 0.44
N PRO A 28 -8.44 3.30 1.20
CA PRO A 28 -8.70 2.00 1.77
C PRO A 28 -10.02 2.17 2.50
N ALA A 29 -11.07 1.47 2.05
CA ALA A 29 -12.34 1.46 2.72
C ALA A 29 -11.98 1.11 4.16
N GLN A 30 -12.07 2.12 5.04
CA GLN A 30 -11.55 1.99 6.38
C GLN A 30 -12.19 0.72 6.93
N PRO A 31 -11.40 -0.24 7.47
CA PRO A 31 -11.96 -1.52 7.83
C PRO A 31 -13.17 -1.28 8.73
N ALA A 32 -14.37 -1.48 8.20
CA ALA A 32 -15.59 -1.11 8.89
C ALA A 32 -15.80 -2.03 10.11
N HIS A 33 -15.08 -3.15 10.13
CA HIS A 33 -15.06 -4.12 11.19
C HIS A 33 -14.05 -3.74 12.29
N PRO A 34 -14.48 -3.61 13.56
CA PRO A 34 -13.60 -3.24 14.68
C PRO A 34 -12.43 -4.20 14.87
N ALA A 35 -12.61 -5.50 14.62
CA ALA A 35 -11.50 -6.47 14.70
C ALA A 35 -10.40 -6.24 13.63
N ALA A 36 -10.75 -5.68 12.47
CA ALA A 36 -9.73 -5.33 11.46
C ALA A 36 -8.96 -4.07 11.86
N VAL A 37 -9.58 -3.15 12.61
CA VAL A 37 -8.88 -2.01 13.20
C VAL A 37 -7.92 -2.47 14.30
N GLU A 38 -8.37 -3.37 15.18
CA GLU A 38 -7.56 -3.96 16.24
C GLU A 38 -6.36 -4.74 15.69
N ALA A 39 -6.57 -5.61 14.70
CA ALA A 39 -5.49 -6.33 14.05
C ALA A 39 -4.47 -5.37 13.40
N ASN A 40 -4.93 -4.29 12.75
CA ASN A 40 -4.04 -3.27 12.18
C ASN A 40 -3.21 -2.53 13.23
N GLU A 41 -3.79 -2.21 14.39
CA GLU A 41 -3.08 -1.56 15.49
C GLU A 41 -2.03 -2.51 16.10
N ALA A 42 -2.38 -3.79 16.27
CA ALA A 42 -1.44 -4.81 16.74
C ALA A 42 -0.27 -5.01 15.76
N ILE A 43 -0.56 -5.02 14.45
CA ILE A 43 0.46 -5.07 13.40
C ILE A 43 1.42 -3.88 13.52
N ARG A 44 0.89 -2.66 13.66
CA ARG A 44 1.71 -1.45 13.81
C ARG A 44 2.58 -1.51 15.06
N ALA A 45 2.02 -1.93 16.20
CA ALA A 45 2.76 -2.05 17.45
C ALA A 45 3.90 -3.08 17.35
N LEU A 46 3.65 -4.22 16.71
CA LEU A 46 4.67 -5.25 16.48
C LEU A 46 5.79 -4.75 15.56
N VAL A 47 5.45 -4.07 14.46
CA VAL A 47 6.44 -3.51 13.53
C VAL A 47 7.27 -2.40 14.19
N ASP A 48 6.65 -1.55 15.00
CA ASP A 48 7.33 -0.47 15.72
C ASP A 48 8.28 -1.01 16.79
N ALA A 49 7.87 -2.02 17.55
CA ALA A 49 8.74 -2.69 18.53
C ALA A 49 9.98 -3.34 17.89
N GLN A 50 9.88 -3.74 16.61
CA GLN A 50 10.95 -4.36 15.85
C GLN A 50 11.68 -3.36 14.92
N ALA A 51 11.42 -2.05 15.06
CA ALA A 51 12.05 -1.04 14.24
C ALA A 51 13.59 -1.04 14.41
N GLY A 52 14.29 -1.42 13.34
CA GLY A 52 15.75 -1.41 13.30
C GLY A 52 16.44 -2.66 13.85
N GLN A 53 15.70 -3.74 14.11
CA GLN A 53 16.25 -5.05 14.48
C GLN A 53 15.80 -6.15 13.50
N ASP A 54 16.56 -7.25 13.47
CA ASP A 54 16.18 -8.44 12.73
C ASP A 54 15.01 -9.15 13.41
N TRP A 55 14.12 -9.70 12.59
CA TRP A 55 12.93 -10.38 13.07
C TRP A 55 13.23 -11.83 13.42
N SER A 56 12.84 -12.25 14.62
CA SER A 56 12.89 -13.65 15.00
C SER A 56 11.82 -14.47 14.26
N PRO A 57 12.00 -15.79 14.15
CA PRO A 57 10.97 -16.67 13.60
C PRO A 57 9.64 -16.58 14.34
N MET A 58 9.67 -16.31 15.65
CA MET A 58 8.47 -16.18 16.48
C MET A 58 7.70 -14.90 16.15
N GLU A 59 8.39 -13.76 16.01
CA GLU A 59 7.76 -12.48 15.65
C GLU A 59 7.22 -12.51 14.22
N SER A 60 7.93 -13.19 13.32
CA SER A 60 7.50 -13.40 11.94
C SER A 60 6.19 -14.21 11.91
N ALA A 61 6.12 -15.30 12.68
CA ALA A 61 4.89 -16.09 12.80
C ALA A 61 3.73 -15.29 13.42
N ALA A 62 4.02 -14.45 14.43
CA ALA A 62 2.99 -13.58 15.03
C ALA A 62 2.45 -12.57 14.02
N TYR A 63 3.32 -11.97 13.21
CA TYR A 63 2.92 -11.05 12.14
C TYR A 63 2.08 -11.75 11.07
N GLU A 64 2.43 -12.98 10.68
CA GLU A 64 1.62 -13.77 9.74
C GLU A 64 0.22 -14.07 10.28
N VAL A 65 0.09 -14.42 11.57
CA VAL A 65 -1.22 -14.62 12.22
C VAL A 65 -2.04 -13.34 12.17
N LEU A 66 -1.45 -12.19 12.54
CA LEU A 66 -2.13 -10.91 12.52
C LEU A 66 -2.59 -10.51 11.11
N LEU A 67 -1.82 -10.82 10.07
CA LEU A 67 -2.22 -10.60 8.67
C LEU A 67 -3.42 -11.47 8.26
N ILE A 68 -3.48 -12.73 8.72
CA ILE A 68 -4.61 -13.63 8.46
C ILE A 68 -5.85 -13.14 9.18
N GLU A 69 -5.73 -12.73 10.45
CA GLU A 69 -6.84 -12.16 11.23
C GLU A 69 -7.39 -10.89 10.59
N TRP A 70 -6.51 -10.00 10.15
CA TRP A 70 -6.90 -8.81 9.41
C TRP A 70 -7.59 -9.15 8.08
N ALA A 71 -7.05 -10.09 7.32
CA ALA A 71 -7.65 -10.54 6.07
C ALA A 71 -9.05 -11.15 6.29
N ALA A 72 -9.25 -11.92 7.36
CA ALA A 72 -10.55 -12.48 7.71
C ALA A 72 -11.54 -11.39 8.11
N ALA A 73 -11.12 -10.43 8.95
CA ALA A 73 -11.96 -9.33 9.42
C ALA A 73 -12.33 -8.32 8.32
N THR A 74 -11.49 -8.17 7.29
CA THR A 74 -11.78 -7.32 6.13
C THR A 74 -12.68 -7.99 5.11
N GLN A 75 -12.54 -9.31 4.90
CA GLN A 75 -13.41 -10.08 3.99
C GLN A 75 -14.85 -10.20 4.50
N GLY A 76 -15.07 -10.28 5.83
CA GLY A 76 -16.41 -10.29 6.42
C GLY A 76 -17.25 -9.04 6.13
N THR A 77 -16.63 -7.93 5.72
CA THR A 77 -17.32 -6.69 5.33
C THR A 77 -17.75 -6.66 3.85
N ALA A 78 -17.11 -7.46 2.99
CA ALA A 78 -17.40 -7.48 1.56
C ALA A 78 -18.63 -8.35 1.20
N GLY A 79 -19.05 -9.24 2.10
CA GLY A 79 -20.18 -10.15 1.90
C GLY A 79 -21.58 -9.51 2.06
N ASP A 80 -21.70 -8.44 2.85
CA ASP A 80 -22.99 -7.78 3.13
C ASP A 80 -23.38 -6.70 2.10
N ILE A 81 -22.53 -6.40 1.12
CA ILE A 81 -22.75 -5.30 0.15
C ILE A 81 -23.40 -5.80 -1.16
N ILE A 82 -23.55 -7.12 -1.36
CA ILE A 82 -24.12 -7.68 -2.59
C ILE A 82 -25.30 -8.60 -2.28
N GLU A 83 -26.51 -8.04 -2.22
CA GLU A 83 -27.79 -8.62 -2.72
C GLU A 83 -29.00 -7.83 -2.19
N ALA A 84 -29.34 -6.75 -2.88
CA ALA A 84 -30.70 -6.19 -2.89
C ALA A 84 -30.90 -5.48 -4.24
N ALA A 85 -31.23 -6.24 -5.29
CA ALA A 85 -31.75 -5.72 -6.55
C ALA A 85 -32.67 -6.74 -7.22
#